data_AF-A0A4Y2DIV6-F1
#
_entry.id   AF-A0A4Y2DIV6-F1
#
_cell.length_a   1.000
_cell.length_b   1.000
_cell.length_c   1.000
_cell.angle_alpha   90.00
_cell.angle_beta   90.00
_cell.angle_gamma   90.00
#
_symmetry.space_group_name_H-M   'P 1'
#
loop_
_entity.id
_entity.type
_entity.pdbx_description
1 polymer ?
#
loop_
_entity_poly.entity_id
_entity_poly.type
_entity_poly.pdbx_seq_one_letter_code
_entity_poly.pdbx_strand_id
1 'polypeptide(L)'
;MKICGDRVSADAEAEKLSPEQIYNADETGLFWRYVLPAVANASEKDPTGVKDSKERIIILGCRNASRRHKTKLFIIGKLAKPRAFKNEKVFPVIYWSDKRA
;
A
#
# COMPACT_ATOMS: atom_id res chain seq x y z
N MET A 1 0.22 -21.06 -4.63
CA MET A 1 -0.45 -19.75 -4.66
C MET A 1 -0.24 -19.18 -6.05
N LYS A 2 -1.32 -18.91 -6.78
CA LYS A 2 -1.25 -18.26 -8.09
C LYS A 2 -1.87 -16.88 -7.98
N ILE A 3 -1.10 -15.86 -8.34
CA ILE A 3 -1.60 -14.49 -8.44
C ILE A 3 -2.21 -14.38 -9.83
N CYS A 4 -3.53 -14.25 -9.88
CA CYS A 4 -4.21 -14.00 -11.13
C CYS A 4 -4.47 -12.50 -11.25
N GLY A 5 -3.99 -11.90 -12.34
CA GLY A 5 -4.36 -10.53 -12.72
C GLY A 5 -5.76 -10.49 -13.33
N ASP A 6 -6.00 -9.62 -14.30
CA ASP A 6 -7.35 -9.39 -14.88
C ASP A 6 -8.04 -10.63 -15.47
N ARG A 7 -7.29 -11.71 -15.77
CA ARG A 7 -7.80 -12.95 -16.37
C ARG A 7 -7.99 -14.08 -15.37
N VAL A 8 -8.48 -13.76 -14.17
CA VAL A 8 -8.69 -14.71 -13.08
C VAL A 8 -9.46 -15.97 -13.48
N SER A 9 -10.57 -15.82 -14.22
CA SER A 9 -11.44 -16.94 -14.59
C SER A 9 -10.79 -17.91 -15.57
N ALA A 10 -10.09 -17.40 -16.59
CA ALA A 10 -9.44 -18.22 -17.61
C ALA A 10 -8.28 -19.05 -17.03
N ASP A 11 -7.45 -18.43 -16.18
CA ASP A 11 -6.32 -19.10 -15.54
C ASP A 11 -6.79 -20.14 -14.50
N ALA A 12 -7.89 -19.85 -13.80
CA ALA A 12 -8.45 -20.76 -12.81
C ALA A 12 -9.08 -22.01 -13.42
N GLU A 13 -9.78 -21.87 -14.56
CA GLU A 13 -10.44 -22.98 -15.25
C GLU A 13 -9.43 -23.92 -15.91
N ALA A 14 -8.40 -23.37 -16.58
CA ALA A 14 -7.35 -24.14 -17.23
C ALA A 14 -6.57 -25.04 -16.24
N GLU A 15 -6.33 -24.53 -15.03
CA GLU A 15 -5.53 -25.21 -14.01
C GLU A 15 -6.36 -25.88 -12.89
N LYS A 16 -7.71 -25.86 -13.01
CA LYS A 16 -8.65 -26.40 -12.00
C LYS A 16 -8.33 -25.93 -10.58
N LEU A 17 -8.11 -24.63 -10.42
CA LEU A 17 -7.71 -24.04 -9.14
C LEU A 17 -8.90 -23.89 -8.19
N SER A 18 -8.68 -24.17 -6.91
CA SER A 18 -9.66 -23.84 -5.86
C SER A 18 -9.65 -22.34 -5.52
N PRO A 19 -10.76 -21.80 -4.98
CA PRO A 19 -10.82 -20.40 -4.51
C PRO A 19 -9.76 -20.03 -3.46
N GLU A 20 -9.23 -21.02 -2.74
CA GLU A 20 -8.14 -20.85 -1.77
C GLU A 20 -6.78 -20.60 -2.43
N GLN A 21 -6.58 -21.10 -3.65
CA GLN A 21 -5.31 -21.05 -4.38
C GLN A 21 -5.19 -19.82 -5.29
N ILE A 22 -6.32 -19.20 -5.61
CA ILE A 22 -6.43 -18.00 -6.44
C ILE A 22 -6.25 -16.76 -5.56
N TYR A 23 -5.32 -15.89 -5.93
CA TYR A 23 -5.07 -14.63 -5.24
C TYR A 23 -5.20 -13.45 -6.18
N ASN A 24 -5.85 -12.40 -5.68
CA ASN A 24 -5.80 -11.08 -6.29
C ASN A 24 -4.74 -10.24 -5.56
N ALA A 25 -4.00 -9.43 -6.29
CA ALA A 25 -3.04 -8.48 -5.75
C ALA A 25 -3.26 -7.11 -6.41
N ASP A 26 -3.23 -6.04 -5.62
CA ASP A 26 -3.44 -4.67 -6.11
C ASP A 26 -2.56 -3.66 -5.38
N GLU A 27 -2.17 -2.61 -6.09
CA GLU A 27 -1.32 -1.53 -5.60
C GLU A 27 -2.12 -0.25 -5.40
N THR A 28 -2.03 0.33 -4.19
CA THR A 28 -2.65 1.62 -3.89
C THR A 28 -1.64 2.63 -3.38
N GLY A 29 -1.81 3.90 -3.74
CA GLY A 29 -0.98 5.00 -3.24
C GLY A 29 -1.58 5.62 -1.98
N LEU A 30 -0.80 5.69 -0.90
CA LEU A 30 -1.17 6.40 0.32
C LEU A 30 -0.31 7.66 0.48
N PHE A 31 -0.98 8.82 0.58
CA PHE A 31 -0.32 10.08 0.92
C PHE A 31 -0.33 10.28 2.44
N TRP A 32 0.78 9.94 3.10
CA TRP A 32 0.81 9.86 4.57
C TRP A 32 1.10 11.20 5.27
N ARG A 33 1.71 12.18 4.58
CA ARG A 33 1.96 13.54 5.10
C ARG A 33 1.07 14.61 4.46
N TYR A 34 0.01 14.21 3.77
CA TYR A 34 -0.85 15.17 3.11
C TYR A 34 -1.86 15.74 4.11
N VAL A 35 -1.67 17.01 4.45
CA VAL A 35 -2.61 17.78 5.27
C VAL A 35 -3.58 18.46 4.32
N LEU A 36 -4.87 18.22 4.50
CA LEU A 36 -5.91 18.93 3.75
C LEU A 36 -6.01 20.35 4.28
N PRO A 37 -5.96 21.40 3.42
CA PRO A 37 -6.07 22.79 3.85
C PRO A 37 -7.30 23.07 4.72
N ALA A 38 -8.41 22.37 4.48
CA ALA A 38 -9.67 22.54 5.22
C ALA A 38 -9.61 22.08 6.71
N VAL A 39 -8.62 21.26 7.08
CA VAL A 39 -8.48 20.73 8.45
C VAL A 39 -7.45 21.53 9.27
N ALA A 40 -6.58 22.28 8.59
CA ALA A 40 -5.62 23.19 9.20
C ALA A 40 -6.31 24.52 9.55
N ASN A 41 -7.12 24.51 10.62
CA ASN A 41 -7.61 25.66 11.35
C ASN A 41 -8.39 26.73 10.54
N ALA A 42 -9.71 26.76 10.74
CA ALA A 42 -10.60 27.88 10.38
C ALA A 42 -10.28 29.24 11.08
N SER A 43 -9.16 29.32 11.82
CA SER A 43 -8.73 30.48 12.62
C SER A 43 -7.34 31.00 12.22
N GLU A 44 -6.58 30.29 11.42
CA GLU A 44 -5.26 30.75 10.98
C GLU A 44 -5.39 31.21 9.54
N LYS A 45 -5.19 32.52 9.31
CA LYS A 45 -4.94 33.08 7.96
C LYS A 45 -4.06 32.10 7.21
N ASP A 46 -4.49 31.72 6.01
CA ASP A 46 -3.73 30.87 5.07
C ASP A 46 -2.24 30.95 5.36
N PRO A 47 -1.59 29.87 5.82
CA PRO A 47 -0.16 29.91 6.08
C PRO A 47 0.53 30.02 4.72
N THR A 48 0.68 31.27 4.28
CA THR A 48 1.37 31.69 3.08
C THR A 48 2.81 31.17 3.20
N GLY A 49 3.08 29.99 2.61
CA GLY A 49 4.38 29.34 2.68
C GLY A 49 4.40 27.87 3.12
N VAL A 50 3.28 27.26 3.57
CA VAL A 50 3.27 25.82 3.88
C VAL A 50 3.10 25.02 2.60
N LYS A 51 4.19 24.43 2.12
CA LYS A 51 4.18 23.53 0.97
C LYS A 51 3.57 22.19 1.36
N ASP A 52 2.53 21.77 0.64
CA ASP A 52 1.94 20.43 0.77
C ASP A 52 3.03 19.35 0.71
N SER A 53 3.16 18.59 1.79
CA SER A 53 4.02 17.42 1.82
C SER A 53 3.31 16.25 1.15
N LYS A 54 3.36 16.18 -0.19
CA LYS A 54 2.80 15.08 -1.00
C LYS A 54 3.68 13.82 -0.98
N GLU A 55 4.17 13.44 0.20
CA GLU A 55 4.91 12.19 0.36
C GLU A 55 3.96 11.01 0.22
N ARG A 56 4.25 10.15 -0.77
CA ARG A 56 3.50 8.96 -1.11
C ARG A 56 4.28 7.71 -0.68
N ILE A 57 3.56 6.72 -0.18
CA ILE A 57 4.00 5.33 -0.12
C ILE A 57 3.04 4.48 -0.96
N ILE A 58 3.54 3.38 -1.50
CA ILE A 58 2.74 2.41 -2.25
C ILE A 58 2.47 1.23 -1.33
N ILE A 59 1.24 0.77 -1.31
CA ILE A 59 0.78 -0.37 -0.53
C ILE A 59 0.32 -1.43 -1.51
N LEU A 60 1.03 -2.56 -1.53
CA LEU A 60 0.64 -3.76 -2.26
C LEU A 60 -0.08 -4.70 -1.29
N GLY A 61 -1.36 -4.96 -1.57
CA GLY A 61 -2.19 -5.89 -0.82
C GLY A 61 -2.50 -7.12 -1.64
N CYS A 62 -2.54 -8.30 -1.01
CA CYS A 62 -2.91 -9.53 -1.69
C CYS A 62 -3.86 -10.39 -0.83
N ARG A 63 -4.92 -10.90 -1.44
CA ARG A 63 -5.98 -11.68 -0.77
C ARG A 63 -6.45 -12.82 -1.65
N ASN A 64 -6.77 -13.95 -1.04
CA ASN A 64 -7.32 -15.09 -1.76
C ASN A 64 -8.79 -14.88 -2.16
N ALA A 65 -9.24 -15.59 -3.19
CA ALA A 65 -10.61 -15.50 -3.69
C ALA A 65 -11.64 -15.97 -2.64
N SER A 66 -11.30 -16.97 -1.81
CA SER A 66 -12.16 -17.38 -0.69
C SER A 66 -12.16 -16.42 0.51
N ARG A 67 -11.37 -15.34 0.44
CA ARG A 67 -11.26 -14.26 1.44
C ARG A 67 -10.78 -14.66 2.83
N ARG A 68 -10.47 -15.94 3.07
CA ARG A 68 -10.00 -16.50 4.34
C ARG A 68 -8.55 -16.18 4.66
N HIS A 69 -7.73 -15.94 3.63
CA HIS A 69 -6.31 -15.62 3.80
C HIS A 69 -5.98 -14.26 3.20
N LYS A 70 -5.34 -13.42 4.02
CA LYS A 70 -4.75 -12.13 3.61
C LYS A 70 -3.26 -12.23 3.84
N THR A 71 -2.46 -11.88 2.82
CA THR A 71 -1.01 -11.80 3.00
C THR A 71 -0.66 -10.57 3.84
N LYS A 72 0.56 -10.54 4.40
CA LYS A 72 1.10 -9.30 4.98
C LYS A 72 1.13 -8.21 3.91
N LEU A 73 0.83 -6.98 4.31
CA LEU A 73 0.94 -5.83 3.42
C LEU A 73 2.42 -5.60 3.07
N PHE A 74 2.66 -5.26 1.81
CA PHE A 74 3.98 -4.90 1.32
C PHE A 74 3.99 -3.40 1.03
N ILE A 75 4.84 -2.67 1.75
CA ILE A 75 4.94 -1.22 1.68
C ILE A 75 6.20 -0.86 0.89
N ILE A 76 6.03 -0.06 -0.15
CA ILE A 76 7.13 0.47 -0.96
C ILE A 76 7.23 1.97 -0.70
N GLY A 77 8.43 2.44 -0.33
CA GLY A 77 8.70 3.86 -0.18
C GLY A 77 10.02 4.28 -0.79
N LYS A 78 10.25 5.59 -0.87
CA LYS A 78 11.48 6.15 -1.48
C LYS A 78 12.76 5.88 -0.69
N LEU A 79 12.67 5.92 0.63
CA LEU A 79 13.84 5.94 1.52
C LEU A 79 14.16 4.53 2.03
N ALA A 80 15.40 4.08 1.91
CA ALA A 80 15.84 2.79 2.47
C ALA A 80 15.59 2.64 3.98
N LYS A 81 15.75 3.73 4.73
CA LYS A 81 15.52 3.79 6.18
C LYS A 81 14.72 5.05 6.52
N PRO A 82 13.38 5.02 6.44
CA PRO A 82 12.55 6.14 6.84
C PRO A 82 12.82 6.53 8.29
N ARG A 83 12.85 7.83 8.59
CA ARG A 83 13.05 8.31 9.97
C ARG A 83 12.00 7.77 10.93
N ALA A 84 10.77 7.55 10.45
CA ALA A 84 9.68 6.95 11.21
C ALA A 84 10.02 5.55 11.75
N PHE A 85 10.98 4.84 11.16
CA PHE A 85 11.32 3.46 11.51
C PHE A 85 12.51 3.35 12.48
N LYS A 86 13.11 4.48 12.88
CA LYS A 86 14.40 4.49 13.61
C LYS A 86 14.41 3.65 14.89
N ASN A 87 13.29 3.59 15.61
CA ASN A 87 13.19 2.88 16.88
C ASN A 87 12.25 1.66 16.83
N GLU A 88 11.75 1.33 15.64
CA GLU A 88 10.82 0.23 15.47
C GLU A 88 11.58 -1.01 14.98
N LYS A 89 11.40 -2.12 15.69
CA LYS A 89 12.13 -3.37 15.44
C LYS A 89 11.22 -4.44 14.82
N VAL A 90 9.92 -4.35 15.05
CA VAL A 90 8.94 -5.34 14.58
C VAL A 90 7.87 -4.61 13.81
N PHE A 91 7.86 -4.83 12.49
CA PHE A 91 6.80 -4.30 11.64
C PHE A 91 5.74 -5.37 11.39
N PRO A 92 4.44 -5.03 11.47
CA PRO A 92 3.37 -5.93 11.03
C PRO A 92 3.32 -6.08 9.51
N VAL A 93 4.13 -5.29 8.78
CA VAL A 93 4.19 -5.20 7.33
C VAL A 93 5.60 -5.47 6.82
N ILE A 94 5.73 -5.82 5.55
CA ILE A 94 7.01 -5.96 4.87
C ILE A 94 7.32 -4.61 4.21
N TYR A 95 8.53 -4.08 4.41
CA TYR A 95 8.95 -2.82 3.81
C TYR A 95 10.04 -3.03 2.76
N TRP A 96 9.92 -2.31 1.64
CA TRP A 96 10.92 -2.23 0.60
C TRP A 96 11.14 -0.79 0.16
N SER A 97 12.37 -0.46 -0.24
CA SER A 97 12.68 0.85 -0.78
C SER A 97 12.92 0.82 -2.28
N ASP A 98 12.20 1.63 -3.04
CA ASP A 98 12.45 1.91 -4.46
C ASP A 98 12.53 3.43 -4.65
N LYS A 99 13.59 3.90 -5.34
CA LYS A 99 13.79 5.32 -5.65
C LYS A 99 12.68 5.89 -6.54
N ARG A 100 11.93 5.04 -7.24
CA ARG A 100 10.82 5.39 -8.13
C ARG A 100 9.45 5.41 -7.43
N ALA A 101 9.36 4.93 -6.18
CA ALA A 101 8.12 4.93 -5.39
C ALA A 101 7.60 6.34 -5.11
#